data_AF-A0A151E987-F1
#
_entry.id   AF-A0A151E987-F1
#
_cell.length_a   1.000
_cell.length_b   1.000
_cell.length_c   1.000
_cell.angle_alpha   90.00
_cell.angle_beta   90.00
_cell.angle_gamma   90.00
#
_symmetry.space_group_name_H-M   'P 1'
#
loop_
_entity.id
_entity.type
_entity.pdbx_description
1 polymer ?
#
loop_
_entity_poly.entity_id
_entity_poly.type
_entity_poly.pdbx_seq_one_letter_code
_entity_poly.pdbx_strand_id
1 'polypeptide(L)'
;MKKVKKKSKQKTLAIVALIVVVLLVASSVLGYYIYYKEEEKPVVKNEIEVVDNRISPLENQGLIVEILRIRHRGLYDRLMTWYSNSWKNKPTFIYELTMDGLTAKSTDVVSGGVFKSWDTMFQESKMLRDADEEQETSTIVIKIIERVTVKSGLLKKTTKEVEKEKITVTYDYRTGRWTGDDYFRDYDGYGHYRGNTFEVWFNIYQNDFDTDYIPYWTEVNVLGTDPMRDDSDKDPDGDGIPTTWEWKWGYDPFTWDDHEMLDPDIDGLENIEEYKTSRWLSDPYHQDIYCEVDHMPDRTLWPECIQAVIEKYAEHNINIYFDDGWPDTPNNGGGELLPKADLSQDSGKVLQFYNHNFPDERKGSFRYVIMYYASGFNHPAKGNIYDVMVIGYKNKIKDILKAWLVYKIPPTGRGQRIKVASTLMHELGHSVGISPWTFEGCDNISFYSSKQAEAKYDKTWGQYYSVLNYYTIYDTNLLDYSHGKNGPPYDQNDWLNLFVASFQYPAELIEEIYFEPPGFDKVIYGETETGITGYSYDAELTERIIRYMGEWSPVDPIKANWIVFKLEDKDINPDYKDIKIMVQPDVPYAGWAEYAEGELDSEGNFKIYSQQEIINELYLQL
;
A
#
# COMPACT_ATOMS: atom_id res chain seq x y z
N MET A 1 35.85 -71.48 71.21
CA MET A 1 34.53 -71.75 70.58
C MET A 1 33.89 -70.44 70.13
N LYS A 2 33.85 -70.22 68.81
CA LYS A 2 33.27 -69.05 68.13
C LYS A 2 31.73 -69.16 68.10
N LYS A 3 31.01 -68.45 68.97
CA LYS A 3 29.54 -68.39 68.91
C LYS A 3 28.96 -67.08 69.48
N VAL A 4 29.41 -65.91 69.01
CA VAL A 4 28.72 -64.62 69.32
C VAL A 4 28.59 -63.65 68.12
N LYS A 5 29.37 -63.78 67.04
CA LYS A 5 29.39 -62.76 65.95
C LYS A 5 28.45 -62.98 64.74
N LYS A 6 27.55 -63.96 64.73
CA LYS A 6 26.67 -64.24 63.55
C LYS A 6 25.28 -63.59 63.62
N LYS A 7 24.71 -63.39 64.82
CA LYS A 7 23.37 -62.80 65.01
C LYS A 7 23.31 -61.28 64.82
N SER A 8 24.42 -60.57 65.07
CA SER A 8 24.50 -59.11 64.87
C SER A 8 24.56 -58.73 63.39
N LYS A 9 25.36 -59.44 62.57
CA LYS A 9 25.45 -59.16 61.13
C LYS A 9 24.14 -59.39 60.38
N GLN A 10 23.34 -60.40 60.74
CA GLN A 10 22.02 -60.61 60.13
C GLN A 10 21.02 -59.51 60.48
N LYS A 11 21.04 -58.99 61.72
CA LYS A 11 20.20 -57.83 62.10
C LYS A 11 20.64 -56.57 61.36
N THR A 12 21.95 -56.32 61.25
CA THR A 12 22.46 -55.16 60.50
C THR A 12 22.12 -55.26 59.00
N LEU A 13 22.24 -56.45 58.40
CA LEU A 13 21.88 -56.66 57.00
C LEU A 13 20.37 -56.50 56.77
N ALA A 14 19.53 -56.95 57.70
CA ALA A 14 18.09 -56.76 57.64
C ALA A 14 17.69 -55.29 57.80
N ILE A 15 18.36 -54.54 58.67
CA ILE A 15 18.14 -53.10 58.85
C ILE A 15 18.57 -52.34 57.59
N VAL A 16 19.73 -52.67 57.00
CA VAL A 16 20.18 -52.04 55.76
C VAL A 16 19.25 -52.38 54.60
N ALA A 17 18.80 -53.63 54.47
CA ALA A 17 17.81 -54.02 53.47
C ALA A 17 16.48 -53.28 53.66
N LEU A 18 16.02 -53.11 54.90
CA LEU A 18 14.81 -52.33 55.20
C LEU A 18 14.98 -50.86 54.82
N ILE A 19 16.13 -50.26 55.10
CA ILE A 19 16.43 -48.86 54.72
C ILE A 19 16.46 -48.72 53.20
N VAL A 20 17.06 -49.66 52.47
CA VAL A 20 17.09 -49.65 50.99
C VAL A 20 15.69 -49.79 50.41
N VAL A 21 14.84 -50.65 50.98
CA VAL A 21 13.44 -50.78 50.55
C VAL A 21 12.65 -49.50 50.84
N VAL A 22 12.84 -48.89 52.00
CA VAL A 22 12.19 -47.61 52.35
C VAL A 22 12.64 -46.49 51.40
N LEU A 23 13.93 -46.43 51.05
CA LEU A 23 14.47 -45.45 50.11
C LEU A 23 13.94 -45.69 48.69
N LEU A 24 13.83 -46.94 48.25
CA LEU A 24 13.25 -47.28 46.95
C LEU A 24 11.77 -46.93 46.88
N VAL A 25 10.99 -47.23 47.94
CA VAL A 25 9.58 -46.84 48.03
C VAL A 25 9.44 -45.33 48.05
N ALA A 26 10.23 -44.61 48.84
CA ALA A 26 10.23 -43.15 48.87
C ALA A 26 10.61 -42.56 47.51
N SER A 27 11.60 -43.12 46.82
CA SER A 27 12.01 -42.66 45.49
C SER A 27 10.95 -42.96 44.42
N SER A 28 10.24 -44.09 44.51
CA SER A 28 9.11 -44.39 43.62
C SER A 28 7.89 -43.53 43.90
N VAL A 29 7.63 -43.16 45.16
CA VAL A 29 6.57 -42.20 45.53
C VAL A 29 6.94 -40.80 45.07
N LEU A 30 8.21 -40.41 45.19
CA LEU A 30 8.69 -39.12 44.68
C LEU A 30 8.65 -39.08 43.16
N GLY A 31 9.06 -40.16 42.48
CA GLY A 31 8.98 -40.30 41.02
C GLY A 31 7.55 -40.30 40.52
N TYR A 32 6.62 -40.98 41.22
CA TYR A 32 5.19 -40.92 40.94
C TYR A 32 4.65 -39.50 41.16
N TYR A 33 5.05 -38.83 42.23
CA TYR A 33 4.63 -37.45 42.49
C TYR A 33 5.25 -36.43 41.53
N ILE A 34 6.43 -36.68 40.96
CA ILE A 34 7.03 -35.81 39.95
C ILE A 34 6.43 -36.09 38.56
N TYR A 35 6.08 -37.34 38.26
CA TYR A 35 5.56 -37.75 36.95
C TYR A 35 4.03 -37.62 36.82
N TYR A 36 3.28 -37.74 37.92
CA TYR A 36 1.81 -37.66 37.96
C TYR A 36 1.28 -36.48 38.78
N LYS A 37 2.14 -35.59 39.27
CA LYS A 37 1.65 -34.25 39.62
C LYS A 37 1.43 -33.56 38.29
N GLU A 38 0.25 -33.79 37.72
CA GLU A 38 -0.43 -32.77 36.95
C GLU A 38 -0.23 -31.47 37.73
N GLU A 39 0.43 -30.51 37.11
CA GLU A 39 0.13 -29.14 37.45
C GLU A 39 -1.39 -29.06 37.32
N GLU A 40 -2.10 -28.99 38.45
CA GLU A 40 -3.39 -28.33 38.46
C GLU A 40 -3.09 -26.97 37.87
N LYS A 41 -3.24 -26.85 36.55
CA LYS A 41 -3.38 -25.56 35.88
C LYS A 41 -4.37 -24.84 36.79
N PRO A 42 -4.03 -23.65 37.31
CA PRO A 42 -5.00 -22.91 38.08
C PRO A 42 -6.26 -22.93 37.22
N VAL A 43 -7.35 -23.46 37.78
CA VAL A 43 -8.66 -23.23 37.22
C VAL A 43 -8.75 -21.72 37.28
N VAL A 44 -8.46 -21.06 36.16
CA VAL A 44 -8.83 -19.69 35.92
C VAL A 44 -10.33 -19.76 36.11
N LYS A 45 -10.77 -19.37 37.30
CA LYS A 45 -12.10 -18.81 37.41
C LYS A 45 -12.05 -17.74 36.34
N ASN A 46 -12.81 -17.92 35.28
CA ASN A 46 -13.31 -16.78 34.53
C ASN A 46 -14.10 -15.98 35.57
N GLU A 47 -13.40 -15.18 36.37
CA GLU A 47 -13.92 -13.88 36.74
C GLU A 47 -14.34 -13.32 35.39
N ILE A 48 -15.65 -13.11 35.24
CA ILE A 48 -16.15 -12.35 34.10
C ILE A 48 -15.38 -11.05 34.24
N GLU A 49 -14.35 -10.85 33.42
CA GLU A 49 -13.68 -9.57 33.33
C GLU A 49 -14.80 -8.60 33.03
N VAL A 50 -15.08 -7.74 34.01
CA VAL A 50 -16.14 -6.77 33.86
C VAL A 50 -15.59 -5.78 32.84
N VAL A 51 -16.08 -5.88 31.60
CA VAL A 51 -15.73 -4.96 30.52
C VAL A 51 -15.93 -3.55 31.04
N ASP A 52 -14.86 -2.75 31.01
CA ASP A 52 -14.93 -1.37 31.41
C ASP A 52 -15.62 -0.58 30.30
N ASN A 53 -16.89 -0.22 30.53
CA ASN A 53 -17.70 0.48 29.53
C ASN A 53 -17.55 2.01 29.58
N ARG A 54 -16.57 2.54 30.31
CA ARG A 54 -16.27 3.98 30.30
C ARG A 54 -15.54 4.34 29.02
N ILE A 55 -15.82 5.52 28.47
CA ILE A 55 -15.27 5.94 27.17
C ILE A 55 -13.95 6.70 27.33
N SER A 56 -13.97 7.80 28.08
CA SER A 56 -12.75 8.56 28.40
C SER A 56 -12.86 9.13 29.82
N PRO A 57 -12.65 8.30 30.86
CA PRO A 57 -12.84 8.72 32.24
C PRO A 57 -11.71 9.57 32.81
N LEU A 58 -10.62 9.78 32.04
CA LEU A 58 -9.39 10.43 32.49
C LEU A 58 -9.28 11.89 32.03
N GLU A 59 -10.06 12.30 31.04
CA GLU A 59 -10.04 13.67 30.50
C GLU A 59 -11.40 14.04 29.87
N ASN A 60 -11.48 15.24 29.27
CA ASN A 60 -12.68 15.67 28.58
C ASN A 60 -12.72 15.11 27.15
N GLN A 61 -13.87 14.59 26.75
CA GLN A 61 -14.05 14.10 25.39
C GLN A 61 -14.04 15.23 24.35
N GLY A 62 -13.23 15.04 23.31
CA GLY A 62 -13.17 15.93 22.16
C GLY A 62 -12.82 15.15 20.91
N LEU A 63 -13.29 15.63 19.77
CA LEU A 63 -13.08 15.04 18.45
C LEU A 63 -12.29 15.98 17.57
N ILE A 64 -11.26 15.45 16.93
CA ILE A 64 -10.42 16.14 15.98
C ILE A 64 -10.63 15.50 14.61
N VAL A 65 -10.90 16.33 13.62
CA VAL A 65 -10.88 15.93 12.21
C VAL A 65 -9.80 16.71 11.50
N GLU A 66 -8.86 15.99 10.91
CA GLU A 66 -7.81 16.53 10.06
C GLU A 66 -8.16 16.25 8.60
N ILE A 67 -8.10 17.29 7.77
CA ILE A 67 -8.14 17.16 6.32
C ILE A 67 -6.70 17.20 5.84
N LEU A 68 -6.20 16.06 5.38
CA LEU A 68 -4.81 15.85 4.99
C LEU A 68 -4.57 16.26 3.54
N ARG A 69 -5.48 15.88 2.63
CA ARG A 69 -5.37 16.18 1.20
C ARG A 69 -6.74 16.26 0.55
N ILE A 70 -6.94 17.22 -0.35
CA ILE A 70 -8.09 17.29 -1.26
C ILE A 70 -7.56 17.37 -2.69
N ARG A 71 -7.97 16.44 -3.55
CA ARG A 71 -7.56 16.37 -4.95
C ARG A 71 -8.76 16.46 -5.88
N HIS A 72 -8.66 17.22 -6.96
CA HIS A 72 -9.72 17.33 -7.98
C HIS A 72 -9.45 16.40 -9.17
N ARG A 73 -10.41 15.52 -9.48
CA ARG A 73 -10.40 14.51 -10.55
C ARG A 73 -11.00 15.01 -11.86
N GLY A 74 -10.46 16.08 -12.40
CA GLY A 74 -11.02 16.62 -13.64
C GLY A 74 -10.00 17.37 -14.47
N LEU A 75 -8.73 17.12 -14.19
CA LEU A 75 -7.66 17.65 -15.03
C LEU A 75 -7.57 16.80 -16.30
N TYR A 76 -7.62 15.47 -16.18
CA TYR A 76 -7.48 14.57 -17.31
C TYR A 76 -8.50 14.92 -18.41
N ASP A 77 -9.79 15.00 -18.08
CA ASP A 77 -10.84 15.36 -19.04
C ASP A 77 -10.60 16.71 -19.73
N ARG A 78 -10.14 17.71 -18.96
CA ARG A 78 -9.82 19.04 -19.49
C ARG A 78 -8.59 19.02 -20.38
N LEU A 79 -7.64 18.14 -20.09
CA LEU A 79 -6.45 17.92 -20.89
C LEU A 79 -6.81 17.17 -22.18
N MET A 80 -7.66 16.15 -22.12
CA MET A 80 -8.09 15.35 -23.27
C MET A 80 -9.09 16.09 -24.16
N THR A 81 -9.81 17.08 -23.65
CA THR A 81 -10.69 17.93 -24.48
C THR A 81 -9.91 18.66 -25.57
N TRP A 82 -10.27 18.38 -26.83
CA TRP A 82 -9.62 18.93 -28.02
C TRP A 82 -9.61 20.47 -28.04
N TYR A 83 -8.44 21.06 -28.29
CA TYR A 83 -8.17 22.51 -28.28
C TYR A 83 -8.57 23.26 -26.99
N SER A 84 -8.79 22.56 -25.87
CA SER A 84 -9.13 23.20 -24.61
C SER A 84 -7.92 23.91 -23.98
N ASN A 85 -8.19 25.08 -23.39
CA ASN A 85 -7.26 25.75 -22.47
C ASN A 85 -7.73 25.64 -21.01
N SER A 86 -8.80 24.88 -20.74
CA SER A 86 -9.41 24.80 -19.41
C SER A 86 -8.54 24.08 -18.37
N TRP A 87 -7.62 23.21 -18.79
CA TRP A 87 -6.62 22.55 -17.95
C TRP A 87 -5.70 23.55 -17.23
N LYS A 88 -5.52 24.76 -17.78
CA LYS A 88 -4.75 25.84 -17.14
C LYS A 88 -5.50 26.49 -15.96
N ASN A 89 -6.81 26.31 -15.90
CA ASN A 89 -7.65 26.93 -14.88
C ASN A 89 -7.79 25.95 -13.72
N LYS A 90 -6.94 26.13 -12.71
CA LYS A 90 -7.05 25.40 -11.43
C LYS A 90 -8.45 25.61 -10.83
N PRO A 91 -9.10 24.55 -10.31
CA PRO A 91 -10.38 24.68 -9.64
C PRO A 91 -10.23 25.53 -8.39
N THR A 92 -11.35 26.02 -7.86
CA THR A 92 -11.36 26.82 -6.63
C THR A 92 -12.44 26.27 -5.73
N PHE A 93 -12.09 25.89 -4.52
CA PHE A 93 -13.01 25.21 -3.60
C PHE A 93 -12.70 25.53 -2.15
N ILE A 94 -13.65 25.19 -1.29
CA ILE A 94 -13.55 25.18 0.18
C ILE A 94 -14.11 23.83 0.66
N TYR A 95 -13.85 23.47 1.91
CA TYR A 95 -14.61 22.41 2.56
C TYR A 95 -15.45 22.97 3.72
N GLU A 96 -16.55 22.30 4.00
CA GLU A 96 -17.41 22.53 5.15
C GLU A 96 -17.44 21.23 5.97
N LEU A 97 -17.12 21.33 7.25
CA LEU A 97 -17.12 20.22 8.19
C LEU A 97 -18.26 20.40 9.18
N THR A 98 -19.08 19.38 9.34
CA THR A 98 -20.08 19.29 10.41
C THR A 98 -19.74 18.13 11.32
N MET A 99 -19.50 18.41 12.60
CA MET A 99 -19.39 17.40 13.66
C MET A 99 -20.61 17.58 14.56
N ASP A 100 -21.46 16.57 14.74
CA ASP A 100 -22.67 16.59 15.61
C ASP A 100 -23.54 17.87 15.49
N GLY A 101 -23.77 18.31 14.24
CA GLY A 101 -24.61 19.45 13.91
C GLY A 101 -23.95 20.84 14.04
N LEU A 102 -22.71 20.94 14.55
CA LEU A 102 -21.94 22.18 14.51
C LEU A 102 -21.12 22.21 13.23
N THR A 103 -21.30 23.27 12.45
CA THR A 103 -20.69 23.42 11.14
C THR A 103 -19.66 24.54 11.12
N ALA A 104 -18.48 24.27 10.55
CA ALA A 104 -17.44 25.25 10.27
C ALA A 104 -16.90 25.06 8.85
N LYS A 105 -16.51 26.15 8.20
CA LYS A 105 -15.86 26.13 6.88
C LYS A 105 -14.36 26.28 7.03
N SER A 106 -13.62 25.76 6.06
CA SER A 106 -12.17 25.99 5.96
C SER A 106 -11.79 27.47 6.00
N THR A 107 -12.68 28.36 5.53
CA THR A 107 -12.49 29.82 5.56
C THR A 107 -12.70 30.46 6.94
N ASP A 108 -13.32 29.75 7.87
CA ASP A 108 -13.59 30.26 9.22
C ASP A 108 -12.36 30.07 10.12
N VAL A 109 -11.54 29.06 9.83
CA VAL A 109 -10.42 28.61 10.67
C VAL A 109 -9.07 29.16 10.20
N VAL A 110 -8.88 29.37 8.89
CA VAL A 110 -7.59 29.79 8.31
C VAL A 110 -7.74 31.04 7.45
N SER A 111 -6.85 32.02 7.66
CA SER A 111 -6.65 33.13 6.71
C SER A 111 -6.14 32.57 5.38
N GLY A 112 -7.05 32.30 4.45
CA GLY A 112 -6.71 31.67 3.17
C GLY A 112 -7.31 30.28 2.95
N GLY A 113 -8.32 29.85 3.72
CA GLY A 113 -9.02 28.58 3.55
C GLY A 113 -9.84 28.41 2.25
N VAL A 114 -9.47 29.12 1.18
CA VAL A 114 -9.95 28.95 -0.19
C VAL A 114 -8.82 28.35 -1.01
N PHE A 115 -8.98 27.10 -1.41
CA PHE A 115 -7.98 26.38 -2.19
C PHE A 115 -8.13 26.72 -3.67
N LYS A 116 -7.00 26.97 -4.34
CA LYS A 116 -6.92 27.18 -5.79
C LYS A 116 -5.84 26.28 -6.40
N SER A 117 -6.07 24.98 -6.34
CA SER A 117 -5.13 23.95 -6.79
C SER A 117 -5.87 22.76 -7.38
N TRP A 118 -5.16 21.90 -8.10
CA TRP A 118 -5.63 20.55 -8.44
C TRP A 118 -5.49 19.58 -7.26
N ASP A 119 -4.56 19.88 -6.36
CA ASP A 119 -4.14 19.01 -5.27
C ASP A 119 -3.66 19.89 -4.09
N THR A 120 -4.01 19.51 -2.87
CA THR A 120 -3.67 20.24 -1.65
C THR A 120 -2.73 19.48 -0.73
N MET A 121 -2.00 18.48 -1.23
CA MET A 121 -0.92 17.83 -0.46
C MET A 121 -0.03 18.88 0.23
N PHE A 122 0.29 18.67 1.52
CA PHE A 122 1.01 19.61 2.40
C PHE A 122 0.31 20.93 2.72
N GLN A 123 -1.02 20.94 2.64
CA GLN A 123 -1.87 22.05 3.09
C GLN A 123 -2.92 21.53 4.08
N GLU A 124 -2.47 20.71 5.03
CA GLU A 124 -3.27 20.09 6.06
C GLU A 124 -4.01 21.16 6.88
N SER A 125 -5.20 20.79 7.35
CA SER A 125 -5.98 21.66 8.24
C SER A 125 -6.79 20.81 9.19
N LYS A 126 -7.07 21.34 10.38
CA LYS A 126 -7.81 20.61 11.40
C LYS A 126 -8.91 21.44 12.04
N MET A 127 -9.93 20.74 12.51
CA MET A 127 -10.99 21.30 13.33
C MET A 127 -11.21 20.39 14.53
N LEU A 128 -11.41 21.00 15.70
CA LEU A 128 -11.68 20.32 16.97
C LEU A 128 -13.09 20.68 17.41
N ARG A 129 -13.76 19.73 18.04
CA ARG A 129 -15.03 19.95 18.74
C ARG A 129 -15.03 19.24 20.10
N ASP A 130 -15.60 19.90 21.09
CA ASP A 130 -15.99 19.33 22.38
C ASP A 130 -17.18 18.35 22.20
N ALA A 131 -17.09 17.18 22.82
CA ALA A 131 -18.13 16.16 22.82
C ALA A 131 -18.73 16.02 24.22
N ASP A 132 -19.98 15.53 24.31
CA ASP A 132 -20.56 15.26 25.62
C ASP A 132 -19.80 14.10 26.28
N GLU A 133 -19.56 14.18 27.59
CA GLU A 133 -18.90 13.09 28.32
C GLU A 133 -19.76 11.81 28.27
N GLU A 134 -19.08 10.67 28.12
CA GLU A 134 -19.62 9.34 27.83
C GLU A 134 -20.44 9.27 26.51
N GLN A 135 -20.22 10.20 25.57
CA GLN A 135 -20.78 10.09 24.22
C GLN A 135 -20.12 8.93 23.47
N GLU A 136 -20.93 7.99 22.97
CA GLU A 136 -20.47 6.77 22.30
C GLU A 136 -19.94 7.01 20.89
N THR A 137 -20.62 7.88 20.15
CA THR A 137 -20.32 8.11 18.73
C THR A 137 -20.53 9.55 18.34
N SER A 138 -19.80 10.02 17.32
CA SER A 138 -20.03 11.31 16.66
C SER A 138 -20.30 11.11 15.18
N THR A 139 -21.24 11.88 14.63
CA THR A 139 -21.44 11.95 13.18
C THR A 139 -20.63 13.11 12.60
N ILE A 140 -19.81 12.80 11.59
CA ILE A 140 -18.98 13.74 10.85
C ILE A 140 -19.50 13.81 9.43
N VAL A 141 -19.66 15.03 8.91
CA VAL A 141 -19.99 15.29 7.51
C VAL A 141 -18.97 16.24 6.91
N ILE A 142 -18.21 15.78 5.91
CA ILE A 142 -17.28 16.60 5.14
C ILE A 142 -17.92 16.91 3.79
N LYS A 143 -18.03 18.19 3.44
CA LYS A 143 -18.54 18.63 2.14
C LYS A 143 -17.49 19.41 1.38
N ILE A 144 -17.30 19.06 0.10
CA ILE A 144 -16.46 19.84 -0.81
C ILE A 144 -17.34 20.76 -1.65
N ILE A 145 -17.07 22.06 -1.57
CA ILE A 145 -17.86 23.10 -2.24
C ILE A 145 -16.98 23.80 -3.28
N GLU A 146 -17.26 23.54 -4.56
CA GLU A 146 -16.55 24.18 -5.67
C GLU A 146 -17.19 25.53 -6.05
N ARG A 147 -16.35 26.55 -6.24
CA ARG A 147 -16.71 27.88 -6.74
C ARG A 147 -16.62 27.92 -8.26
N VAL A 148 -17.74 27.61 -8.92
CA VAL A 148 -17.83 27.57 -10.38
C VAL A 148 -18.23 28.93 -10.94
N THR A 149 -17.50 29.41 -11.95
CA THR A 149 -17.87 30.63 -12.69
C THR A 149 -18.88 30.30 -13.78
N VAL A 150 -20.11 30.80 -13.64
CA VAL A 150 -21.19 30.64 -14.63
C VAL A 150 -21.34 31.92 -15.45
N LYS A 151 -21.48 31.80 -16.77
CA LYS A 151 -21.82 32.92 -17.65
C LYS A 151 -23.34 33.14 -17.62
N SER A 152 -23.78 34.30 -17.12
CA SER A 152 -25.18 34.73 -17.20
C SER A 152 -25.31 35.78 -18.32
N GLY A 153 -25.68 35.37 -19.53
CA GLY A 153 -25.73 36.26 -20.70
C GLY A 153 -24.37 36.53 -21.36
N LEU A 154 -24.30 37.49 -22.28
CA LEU A 154 -23.11 37.71 -23.13
C LEU A 154 -21.86 38.25 -22.38
N LEU A 155 -22.02 38.94 -21.24
CA LEU A 155 -20.92 39.66 -20.57
C LEU A 155 -20.84 39.49 -19.04
N LYS A 156 -21.88 38.98 -18.38
CA LYS A 156 -21.91 38.89 -16.92
C LYS A 156 -21.44 37.50 -16.48
N LYS A 157 -20.42 37.47 -15.63
CA LYS A 157 -19.94 36.26 -14.94
C LYS A 157 -20.38 36.31 -13.49
N THR A 158 -20.94 35.22 -12.99
CA THR A 158 -21.32 35.06 -11.59
C THR A 158 -20.67 33.81 -11.04
N THR A 159 -20.09 33.90 -9.85
CA THR A 159 -19.58 32.72 -9.13
C THR A 159 -20.74 32.06 -8.40
N LYS A 160 -20.87 30.74 -8.54
CA LYS A 160 -21.82 29.91 -7.79
C LYS A 160 -21.04 28.90 -6.97
N GLU A 161 -21.42 28.73 -5.71
CA GLU A 161 -20.97 27.63 -4.87
C GLU A 161 -21.84 26.40 -5.15
N VAL A 162 -21.17 25.28 -5.46
CA VAL A 162 -21.80 24.01 -5.82
C VAL A 162 -21.20 22.94 -4.92
N GLU A 163 -22.03 22.26 -4.14
CA GLU A 163 -21.64 21.04 -3.41
C GLU A 163 -21.30 19.97 -4.46
N LYS A 164 -20.09 19.41 -4.35
CA LYS A 164 -19.53 18.44 -5.29
C LYS A 164 -19.41 17.07 -4.68
N GLU A 165 -18.96 17.02 -3.43
CA GLU A 165 -18.89 15.80 -2.64
C GLU A 165 -19.52 16.05 -1.27
N LYS A 166 -20.03 14.98 -0.69
CA LYS A 166 -20.49 14.91 0.70
C LYS A 166 -20.11 13.53 1.22
N ILE A 167 -19.31 13.50 2.28
CA ILE A 167 -18.80 12.31 2.96
C ILE A 167 -19.43 12.31 4.35
N THR A 168 -19.98 11.18 4.78
CA THR A 168 -20.64 11.00 6.07
C THR A 168 -20.06 9.78 6.75
N VAL A 169 -19.41 9.99 7.90
CA VAL A 169 -18.87 8.91 8.74
C VAL A 169 -19.35 9.05 10.17
N THR A 170 -19.42 7.92 10.87
CA THR A 170 -19.77 7.82 12.29
C THR A 170 -18.55 7.29 13.02
N TYR A 171 -17.91 8.15 13.82
CA TYR A 171 -16.78 7.82 14.67
C TYR A 171 -17.26 7.18 15.98
N ASP A 172 -16.57 6.14 16.43
CA ASP A 172 -16.80 5.44 17.69
C ASP A 172 -15.66 5.75 18.67
N TYR A 173 -16.00 6.42 19.78
CA TYR A 173 -15.02 6.87 20.78
C TYR A 173 -14.38 5.69 21.56
N ARG A 174 -15.00 4.51 21.55
CA ARG A 174 -14.41 3.34 22.23
C ARG A 174 -13.27 2.74 21.43
N THR A 175 -13.45 2.66 20.11
CA THR A 175 -12.55 1.93 19.22
C THR A 175 -11.64 2.84 18.42
N GLY A 176 -11.93 4.14 18.35
CA GLY A 176 -11.20 5.09 17.52
C GLY A 176 -11.42 4.87 16.03
N ARG A 177 -12.34 3.97 15.66
CA ARG A 177 -12.71 3.63 14.29
C ARG A 177 -13.92 4.44 13.84
N TRP A 178 -14.14 4.48 12.53
CA TRP A 178 -15.36 5.01 11.97
C TRP A 178 -15.97 4.11 10.90
N THR A 179 -17.26 4.32 10.64
CA THR A 179 -18.02 3.64 9.59
C THR A 179 -18.84 4.64 8.77
N GLY A 180 -19.24 4.29 7.55
CA GLY A 180 -20.12 5.12 6.72
C GLY A 180 -19.69 5.12 5.26
N ASP A 181 -19.51 6.32 4.70
CA ASP A 181 -18.99 6.51 3.34
C ASP A 181 -17.50 6.12 3.22
N ASP A 182 -16.81 5.94 4.36
CA ASP A 182 -15.44 5.44 4.50
C ASP A 182 -15.39 4.56 5.76
N TYR A 183 -14.60 3.50 5.75
CA TYR A 183 -14.42 2.57 6.87
C TYR A 183 -13.13 1.75 6.75
N PHE A 184 -12.73 1.09 7.82
CA PHE A 184 -11.50 0.28 7.84
C PHE A 184 -11.52 -0.82 6.77
N ARG A 185 -10.46 -0.88 5.95
CA ARG A 185 -10.30 -1.80 4.81
C ARG A 185 -11.43 -1.69 3.78
N ASP A 186 -11.93 -0.49 3.53
CA ASP A 186 -12.81 -0.23 2.38
C ASP A 186 -12.01 -0.25 1.06
N TYR A 187 -12.70 0.05 -0.04
CA TYR A 187 -12.14 -0.21 -1.37
C TYR A 187 -11.11 0.84 -1.79
N ASP A 188 -11.18 2.07 -1.28
CA ASP A 188 -10.32 3.20 -1.66
C ASP A 188 -9.25 3.55 -0.63
N GLY A 189 -9.28 2.94 0.56
CA GLY A 189 -8.27 3.08 1.60
C GLY A 189 -8.83 3.80 2.82
N TYR A 190 -8.34 3.44 4.01
CA TYR A 190 -8.88 3.93 5.28
C TYR A 190 -8.55 5.41 5.52
N GLY A 191 -9.59 6.25 5.65
CA GLY A 191 -9.42 7.69 5.71
C GLY A 191 -9.17 8.31 4.33
N HIS A 192 -9.50 7.62 3.25
CA HIS A 192 -9.47 8.09 1.88
C HIS A 192 -10.81 7.87 1.17
N TYR A 193 -11.52 8.97 0.92
CA TYR A 193 -12.74 8.93 0.11
C TYR A 193 -12.47 9.32 -1.35
N ARG A 194 -12.80 8.43 -2.30
CA ARG A 194 -12.73 8.66 -3.75
C ARG A 194 -14.09 9.00 -4.36
N GLY A 195 -14.41 10.30 -4.37
CA GLY A 195 -15.62 10.84 -4.98
C GLY A 195 -15.57 11.00 -6.50
N ASN A 196 -16.64 11.51 -7.09
CA ASN A 196 -16.76 11.68 -8.56
C ASN A 196 -15.92 12.84 -9.11
N THR A 197 -15.83 13.93 -8.37
CA THR A 197 -15.12 15.16 -8.73
C THR A 197 -13.90 15.39 -7.83
N PHE A 198 -13.98 14.99 -6.55
CA PHE A 198 -12.88 15.15 -5.61
C PHE A 198 -12.57 13.87 -4.86
N GLU A 199 -11.31 13.76 -4.45
CA GLU A 199 -10.81 12.79 -3.48
C GLU A 199 -10.39 13.53 -2.22
N VAL A 200 -10.59 12.91 -1.06
CA VAL A 200 -10.30 13.53 0.24
C VAL A 200 -9.62 12.50 1.13
N TRP A 201 -8.42 12.83 1.59
CA TRP A 201 -7.74 12.11 2.66
C TRP A 201 -7.96 12.87 3.97
N PHE A 202 -8.36 12.15 5.01
CA PHE A 202 -8.67 12.71 6.30
C PHE A 202 -8.31 11.73 7.42
N ASN A 203 -8.11 12.27 8.61
CA ASN A 203 -7.94 11.47 9.83
C ASN A 203 -8.90 11.96 10.91
N ILE A 204 -9.41 11.04 11.71
CA ILE A 204 -10.31 11.34 12.82
C ILE A 204 -9.76 10.69 14.07
N TYR A 205 -9.57 11.47 15.11
CA TYR A 205 -9.09 10.98 16.38
C TYR A 205 -9.68 11.80 17.52
N GLN A 206 -9.63 11.26 18.73
CA GLN A 206 -10.12 11.91 19.93
C GLN A 206 -8.96 12.43 20.78
N ASN A 207 -9.25 13.32 21.72
CA ASN A 207 -8.27 13.59 22.77
C ASN A 207 -7.96 12.28 23.51
N ASP A 208 -6.70 12.14 23.85
CA ASP A 208 -6.16 10.99 24.55
C ASP A 208 -5.20 11.46 25.67
N PHE A 209 -5.26 10.79 26.82
CA PHE A 209 -4.78 11.32 28.11
C PHE A 209 -3.25 11.29 28.17
N ASP A 210 -2.65 10.22 27.67
CA ASP A 210 -1.21 10.02 27.64
C ASP A 210 -0.59 10.25 26.25
N THR A 211 -1.44 10.51 25.24
CA THR A 211 -1.12 11.07 23.93
C THR A 211 -0.52 10.07 22.93
N ASP A 212 -0.81 8.78 23.09
CA ASP A 212 -0.47 7.74 22.11
C ASP A 212 -1.54 7.53 21.02
N TYR A 213 -2.66 8.25 21.14
CA TYR A 213 -3.79 8.27 20.20
C TYR A 213 -4.63 6.98 20.18
N ILE A 214 -4.41 6.07 21.13
CA ILE A 214 -5.23 4.88 21.31
C ILE A 214 -6.35 5.22 22.31
N PRO A 215 -7.62 4.91 21.99
CA PRO A 215 -8.72 5.13 22.93
C PRO A 215 -8.55 4.38 24.26
N TYR A 216 -8.78 5.07 25.39
CA TYR A 216 -8.88 4.46 26.73
C TYR A 216 -9.61 3.11 26.76
N TRP A 217 -10.78 3.02 26.11
CA TRP A 217 -11.56 1.78 26.09
C TRP A 217 -10.84 0.65 25.35
N THR A 218 -10.15 0.97 24.24
CA THR A 218 -9.35 0.01 23.47
C THR A 218 -8.15 -0.44 24.30
N GLU A 219 -7.44 0.48 24.92
CA GLU A 219 -6.32 0.17 25.79
C GLU A 219 -6.71 -0.78 26.91
N VAL A 220 -7.80 -0.50 27.63
CA VAL A 220 -8.22 -1.31 28.78
C VAL A 220 -8.81 -2.66 28.38
N ASN A 221 -9.62 -2.71 27.32
CA ASN A 221 -10.42 -3.90 27.01
C ASN A 221 -9.88 -4.74 25.85
N VAL A 222 -9.10 -4.16 24.94
CA VAL A 222 -8.56 -4.85 23.76
C VAL A 222 -7.07 -5.13 23.92
N LEU A 223 -6.26 -4.11 24.25
CA LEU A 223 -4.79 -4.22 24.29
C LEU A 223 -4.24 -4.61 25.67
N GLY A 224 -4.94 -4.26 26.74
CA GLY A 224 -4.45 -4.41 28.11
C GLY A 224 -3.31 -3.45 28.47
N THR A 225 -3.20 -2.30 27.80
CA THR A 225 -2.20 -1.24 28.06
C THR A 225 -2.62 -0.34 29.23
N ASP A 226 -1.68 0.50 29.69
CA ASP A 226 -1.93 1.45 30.79
C ASP A 226 -2.27 2.83 30.19
N PRO A 227 -3.53 3.29 30.25
CA PRO A 227 -4.02 4.51 29.59
C PRO A 227 -3.54 5.82 30.21
N MET A 228 -2.46 5.73 30.98
CA MET A 228 -1.77 6.83 31.65
C MET A 228 -0.30 6.89 31.24
N ARG A 229 0.13 6.07 30.28
CA ARG A 229 1.51 5.90 29.89
C ARG A 229 1.65 5.63 28.39
N ASP A 230 1.92 6.73 27.69
CA ASP A 230 2.36 6.80 26.29
C ASP A 230 3.23 5.60 25.89
N ASP A 231 2.67 4.77 25.03
CA ASP A 231 3.32 3.63 24.41
C ASP A 231 3.34 3.67 22.88
N SER A 232 3.13 4.86 22.30
CA SER A 232 2.97 5.03 20.85
C SER A 232 4.18 4.57 20.04
N ASP A 233 5.36 4.89 20.54
CA ASP A 233 6.66 4.61 19.92
C ASP A 233 7.30 3.32 20.46
N LYS A 234 6.57 2.55 21.28
CA LYS A 234 7.07 1.26 21.78
C LYS A 234 6.80 0.17 20.75
N ASP A 235 7.67 -0.82 20.79
CA ASP A 235 7.63 -2.05 20.00
C ASP A 235 7.76 -3.19 21.03
N PRO A 236 6.63 -3.63 21.62
CA PRO A 236 6.63 -4.54 22.77
C PRO A 236 7.12 -5.96 22.45
N ASP A 237 6.88 -6.43 21.23
CA ASP A 237 7.22 -7.77 20.75
C ASP A 237 8.52 -7.80 19.91
N GLY A 238 9.02 -6.65 19.47
CA GLY A 238 10.31 -6.48 18.84
C GLY A 238 10.30 -6.78 17.35
N ASP A 239 9.16 -6.66 16.66
CA ASP A 239 9.04 -6.90 15.22
C ASP A 239 9.39 -5.68 14.34
N GLY A 240 9.63 -4.53 14.98
CA GLY A 240 10.08 -3.30 14.32
C GLY A 240 8.97 -2.30 14.02
N ILE A 241 7.72 -2.59 14.35
CA ILE A 241 6.58 -1.68 14.19
C ILE A 241 6.12 -1.15 15.56
N PRO A 242 5.72 0.13 15.68
CA PRO A 242 5.22 0.65 16.94
C PRO A 242 3.74 0.33 17.23
N THR A 243 3.40 0.28 18.53
CA THR A 243 2.05 0.00 19.07
C THR A 243 0.94 0.76 18.35
N THR A 244 1.06 2.07 18.16
CA THR A 244 0.00 2.88 17.54
C THR A 244 -0.22 2.51 16.08
N TRP A 245 0.83 2.14 15.34
CA TRP A 245 0.68 1.75 13.93
C TRP A 245 -0.01 0.41 13.83
N GLU A 246 0.43 -0.58 14.61
CA GLU A 246 -0.19 -1.91 14.64
C GLU A 246 -1.65 -1.83 15.05
N TRP A 247 -1.97 -1.10 16.13
CA TRP A 247 -3.35 -0.87 16.54
C TRP A 247 -4.18 -0.24 15.41
N LYS A 248 -3.65 0.80 14.76
CA LYS A 248 -4.34 1.50 13.66
C LYS A 248 -4.63 0.54 12.50
N TRP A 249 -3.72 -0.37 12.19
CA TRP A 249 -3.88 -1.29 11.05
C TRP A 249 -4.39 -2.68 11.43
N GLY A 250 -4.82 -2.86 12.68
CA GLY A 250 -5.53 -4.06 13.13
C GLY A 250 -4.62 -5.27 13.39
N TYR A 251 -3.35 -5.02 13.72
CA TYR A 251 -2.38 -5.97 14.25
C TYR A 251 -2.39 -5.97 15.79
N ASP A 252 -1.69 -6.92 16.41
CA ASP A 252 -1.61 -7.08 17.87
C ASP A 252 -0.22 -6.67 18.36
N PRO A 253 -0.07 -5.50 19.02
CA PRO A 253 1.23 -4.98 19.45
C PRO A 253 2.07 -5.84 20.40
N PHE A 254 1.54 -6.99 20.84
CA PHE A 254 2.19 -7.88 21.80
C PHE A 254 2.51 -9.25 21.20
N THR A 255 2.35 -9.40 19.89
CA THR A 255 2.39 -10.66 19.18
C THR A 255 3.13 -10.46 17.87
N TRP A 256 4.44 -10.75 17.90
CA TRP A 256 5.36 -10.61 16.76
C TRP A 256 4.72 -11.06 15.45
N ASP A 257 4.64 -10.17 14.47
CA ASP A 257 4.21 -10.46 13.11
C ASP A 257 5.37 -10.23 12.11
N ASP A 258 5.38 -10.94 10.98
CA ASP A 258 6.43 -10.81 9.96
C ASP A 258 6.24 -9.55 9.09
N HIS A 259 6.25 -8.38 9.72
CA HIS A 259 6.08 -7.08 9.07
C HIS A 259 7.17 -6.75 8.03
N GLU A 260 8.29 -7.48 8.03
CA GLU A 260 9.31 -7.40 6.97
C GLU A 260 8.87 -8.07 5.66
N MET A 261 7.88 -8.96 5.68
CA MET A 261 7.43 -9.74 4.51
C MET A 261 5.93 -9.57 4.18
N LEU A 262 5.12 -9.11 5.13
CA LEU A 262 3.69 -8.87 4.94
C LEU A 262 3.44 -7.74 3.93
N ASP A 263 2.75 -8.05 2.84
CA ASP A 263 2.30 -7.14 1.77
C ASP A 263 0.86 -7.57 1.38
N PRO A 264 -0.15 -7.20 2.20
CA PRO A 264 -1.53 -7.69 2.05
C PRO A 264 -2.26 -7.23 0.78
N ASP A 265 -1.86 -6.12 0.20
CA ASP A 265 -2.46 -5.49 -0.98
C ASP A 265 -1.64 -5.68 -2.27
N ILE A 266 -0.46 -6.29 -2.17
CA ILE A 266 0.36 -6.77 -3.29
C ILE A 266 0.83 -5.62 -4.18
N ASP A 267 1.17 -4.50 -3.58
CA ASP A 267 1.70 -3.35 -4.31
C ASP A 267 3.24 -3.30 -4.32
N GLY A 268 3.88 -4.20 -3.54
CA GLY A 268 5.31 -4.28 -3.36
C GLY A 268 5.82 -3.26 -2.35
N LEU A 269 5.03 -2.93 -1.33
CA LEU A 269 5.44 -2.23 -0.12
C LEU A 269 5.10 -3.12 1.07
N GLU A 270 6.11 -3.74 1.68
CA GLU A 270 5.86 -4.51 2.89
C GLU A 270 5.43 -3.59 4.06
N ASN A 271 4.76 -4.12 5.08
CA ASN A 271 4.26 -3.35 6.23
C ASN A 271 5.35 -2.46 6.87
N ILE A 272 6.61 -2.93 6.91
CA ILE A 272 7.76 -2.15 7.42
C ILE A 272 8.11 -0.94 6.55
N GLU A 273 7.82 -1.00 5.26
CA GLU A 273 8.00 0.10 4.30
C GLU A 273 6.81 1.06 4.38
N GLU A 274 5.59 0.51 4.35
CA GLU A 274 4.31 1.16 4.63
C GLU A 274 4.36 2.02 5.92
N TYR A 275 4.90 1.48 7.02
CA TYR A 275 5.11 2.25 8.25
C TYR A 275 5.98 3.50 8.02
N LYS A 276 7.07 3.38 7.25
CA LYS A 276 7.97 4.50 6.95
C LYS A 276 7.32 5.50 6.00
N THR A 277 6.46 5.04 5.08
CA THR A 277 5.75 5.87 4.11
C THR A 277 4.40 6.41 4.60
N SER A 278 3.93 5.98 5.77
CA SER A 278 2.64 6.40 6.36
C SER A 278 2.42 7.91 6.41
N ARG A 279 3.50 8.70 6.60
CA ARG A 279 3.45 10.18 6.56
C ARG A 279 3.03 10.75 5.19
N TRP A 280 3.14 9.95 4.14
CA TRP A 280 2.73 10.24 2.77
C TRP A 280 1.46 9.50 2.35
N LEU A 281 0.66 9.10 3.35
CA LEU A 281 -0.70 8.57 3.21
C LEU A 281 -0.76 7.10 2.74
N SER A 282 0.26 6.31 3.07
CA SER A 282 0.24 4.87 2.75
C SER A 282 -0.79 4.09 3.56
N ASP A 283 -1.29 3.01 2.96
CA ASP A 283 -2.28 2.10 3.53
C ASP A 283 -1.92 0.64 3.18
N PRO A 284 -1.63 -0.21 4.18
CA PRO A 284 -1.16 -1.59 3.96
C PRO A 284 -2.25 -2.53 3.39
N TYR A 285 -3.43 -2.00 3.08
CA TYR A 285 -4.53 -2.73 2.48
C TYR A 285 -5.02 -2.08 1.17
N HIS A 286 -4.32 -1.07 0.64
CA HIS A 286 -4.69 -0.39 -0.60
C HIS A 286 -3.48 -0.05 -1.48
N GLN A 287 -3.54 -0.49 -2.75
CA GLN A 287 -2.39 -0.38 -3.66
C GLN A 287 -1.89 1.05 -3.87
N ASP A 288 -0.64 1.27 -3.49
CA ASP A 288 0.08 2.52 -3.62
C ASP A 288 1.26 2.43 -4.61
N ILE A 289 1.56 3.56 -5.23
CA ILE A 289 2.76 3.74 -6.05
C ILE A 289 3.44 5.03 -5.63
N TYR A 290 4.70 4.92 -5.20
CA TYR A 290 5.53 6.07 -4.92
C TYR A 290 6.57 6.29 -6.02
N CYS A 291 6.70 7.54 -6.47
CA CYS A 291 7.68 7.96 -7.48
C CYS A 291 8.47 9.15 -6.95
N GLU A 292 9.80 9.06 -6.94
CA GLU A 292 10.68 10.19 -6.66
C GLU A 292 11.17 10.81 -7.97
N VAL A 293 10.97 12.11 -8.17
CA VAL A 293 11.19 12.78 -9.45
C VAL A 293 12.33 13.79 -9.37
N ASP A 294 13.45 13.47 -10.01
CA ASP A 294 14.55 14.38 -10.21
C ASP A 294 14.59 14.92 -11.64
N HIS A 295 15.26 16.07 -11.84
CA HIS A 295 15.28 16.68 -13.16
C HIS A 295 16.60 17.32 -13.57
N MET A 296 16.93 17.16 -14.85
CA MET A 296 17.96 17.98 -15.48
C MET A 296 17.50 19.44 -15.69
N PRO A 297 18.43 20.38 -15.99
CA PRO A 297 18.06 21.76 -16.28
C PRO A 297 17.01 21.89 -17.39
N ASP A 298 15.99 22.70 -17.14
CA ASP A 298 14.83 22.92 -18.00
C ASP A 298 14.00 21.65 -18.31
N ARG A 299 14.06 20.63 -17.44
CA ARG A 299 13.33 19.35 -17.59
C ARG A 299 12.38 19.05 -16.43
N THR A 300 11.74 20.06 -15.86
CA THR A 300 10.73 19.84 -14.81
C THR A 300 9.56 18.98 -15.30
N LEU A 301 9.13 18.00 -14.51
CA LEU A 301 7.83 17.37 -14.72
C LEU A 301 6.72 18.38 -14.40
N TRP A 302 5.75 18.55 -15.31
CA TRP A 302 4.67 19.49 -15.06
C TRP A 302 3.63 18.87 -14.13
N PRO A 303 3.08 19.62 -13.16
CA PRO A 303 2.00 19.12 -12.29
C PRO A 303 0.80 18.59 -13.08
N GLU A 304 0.57 19.12 -14.28
CA GLU A 304 -0.53 18.63 -15.11
C GLU A 304 -0.30 17.23 -15.70
N CYS A 305 0.95 16.79 -15.82
CA CYS A 305 1.28 15.42 -16.23
C CYS A 305 1.07 14.47 -15.05
N ILE A 306 1.60 14.83 -13.88
CA ILE A 306 1.43 14.11 -12.61
C ILE A 306 -0.06 13.84 -12.34
N GLN A 307 -0.86 14.91 -12.28
CA GLN A 307 -2.28 14.79 -11.94
C GLN A 307 -3.09 14.00 -12.98
N ALA A 308 -2.70 14.02 -14.25
CA ALA A 308 -3.37 13.21 -15.29
C ALA A 308 -3.03 11.72 -15.16
N VAL A 309 -1.80 11.37 -14.76
CA VAL A 309 -1.42 9.98 -14.47
C VAL A 309 -2.08 9.50 -13.18
N ILE A 310 -2.10 10.32 -12.12
CA ILE A 310 -2.84 10.00 -10.88
C ILE A 310 -4.31 9.73 -11.17
N GLU A 311 -4.96 10.56 -11.99
CA GLU A 311 -6.38 10.36 -12.34
C GLU A 311 -6.61 9.02 -13.07
N LYS A 312 -5.68 8.57 -13.91
CA LYS A 312 -5.77 7.29 -14.60
C LYS A 312 -5.66 6.09 -13.68
N TYR A 313 -4.67 6.08 -12.79
CA TYR A 313 -4.51 4.99 -11.82
C TYR A 313 -5.67 4.97 -10.81
N ALA A 314 -6.16 6.14 -10.38
CA ALA A 314 -7.32 6.23 -9.49
C ALA A 314 -8.63 5.71 -10.12
N GLU A 315 -8.78 5.69 -11.45
CA GLU A 315 -9.90 5.01 -12.12
C GLU A 315 -9.85 3.48 -11.97
N HIS A 316 -8.67 2.95 -11.65
CA HIS A 316 -8.36 1.53 -11.50
C HIS A 316 -8.01 1.16 -10.05
N ASN A 317 -8.48 1.96 -9.08
CA ASN A 317 -8.29 1.73 -7.66
C ASN A 317 -6.83 1.66 -7.18
N ILE A 318 -5.92 2.36 -7.85
CA ILE A 318 -4.52 2.45 -7.44
C ILE A 318 -4.20 3.90 -7.11
N ASN A 319 -3.62 4.13 -5.94
CA ASN A 319 -3.15 5.42 -5.50
C ASN A 319 -1.70 5.63 -5.99
N ILE A 320 -1.37 6.86 -6.38
CA ILE A 320 -0.01 7.18 -6.84
C ILE A 320 0.41 8.57 -6.38
N TYR A 321 1.64 8.63 -5.90
CA TYR A 321 2.24 9.80 -5.29
C TYR A 321 3.58 10.12 -5.98
N PHE A 322 3.77 11.40 -6.27
CA PHE A 322 4.97 11.90 -6.92
C PHE A 322 5.66 12.89 -5.99
N ASP A 323 6.85 12.53 -5.51
CA ASP A 323 7.75 13.42 -4.81
C ASP A 323 8.60 14.20 -5.83
N ASP A 324 8.17 15.40 -6.17
CA ASP A 324 8.92 16.36 -6.99
C ASP A 324 9.57 17.48 -6.17
N GLY A 325 9.87 17.18 -4.89
CA GLY A 325 10.42 18.11 -3.91
C GLY A 325 9.45 18.38 -2.77
N TRP A 326 8.88 17.32 -2.20
CA TRP A 326 8.02 17.39 -1.03
C TRP A 326 8.72 18.07 0.15
N PRO A 327 7.98 18.79 1.01
CA PRO A 327 8.54 19.29 2.25
C PRO A 327 8.91 18.12 3.18
N ASP A 328 9.92 18.34 4.03
CA ASP A 328 10.33 17.42 5.09
C ASP A 328 10.86 16.04 4.62
N THR A 329 11.39 16.00 3.40
CA THR A 329 12.15 14.86 2.83
C THR A 329 13.66 15.02 3.08
N PRO A 330 14.47 13.98 2.86
CA PRO A 330 15.93 14.13 2.80
C PRO A 330 16.33 15.25 1.84
N ASN A 331 17.51 15.85 2.03
CA ASN A 331 17.99 16.93 1.16
C ASN A 331 18.09 16.54 -0.33
N ASN A 332 18.10 15.24 -0.62
CA ASN A 332 18.13 14.63 -1.95
C ASN A 332 16.85 13.84 -2.25
N GLY A 333 15.76 14.03 -1.49
CA GLY A 333 14.48 13.37 -1.73
C GLY A 333 13.61 14.22 -2.64
N GLY A 334 13.56 13.86 -3.93
CA GLY A 334 12.69 14.47 -4.94
C GLY A 334 13.04 15.91 -5.31
N GLY A 335 12.82 16.25 -6.58
CA GLY A 335 13.02 17.61 -7.10
C GLY A 335 14.49 18.04 -7.20
N GLU A 336 15.45 17.12 -7.09
CA GLU A 336 16.87 17.47 -7.16
C GLU A 336 17.25 17.89 -8.59
N LEU A 337 18.05 18.97 -8.68
CA LEU A 337 18.61 19.43 -9.95
C LEU A 337 19.85 18.60 -10.32
N LEU A 338 19.65 17.61 -11.18
CA LEU A 338 20.72 16.75 -11.67
C LEU A 338 21.65 17.47 -12.67
N PRO A 339 22.95 17.13 -12.71
CA PRO A 339 23.85 17.65 -13.72
C PRO A 339 23.44 17.13 -15.11
N LYS A 340 23.62 17.98 -16.12
CA LYS A 340 23.36 17.59 -17.50
C LYS A 340 24.29 16.44 -17.93
N ALA A 341 23.72 15.31 -18.34
CA ALA A 341 24.45 14.13 -18.81
C ALA A 341 23.68 13.42 -19.93
N ASP A 342 24.37 12.73 -20.83
CA ASP A 342 23.73 11.82 -21.80
C ASP A 342 23.39 10.50 -21.07
N LEU A 343 22.11 10.12 -21.15
CA LEU A 343 21.59 8.87 -20.58
C LEU A 343 21.27 7.86 -21.68
N SER A 344 21.59 6.60 -21.39
CA SER A 344 21.16 5.38 -22.09
C SER A 344 21.08 4.27 -21.04
N GLN A 345 20.41 3.16 -21.36
CA GLN A 345 20.29 1.98 -20.49
C GLN A 345 21.66 1.58 -19.92
N ASP A 346 22.70 1.50 -20.76
CA ASP A 346 24.05 1.07 -20.35
C ASP A 346 25.09 2.19 -20.13
N SER A 347 24.70 3.46 -19.99
CA SER A 347 25.71 4.54 -19.86
C SER A 347 26.43 4.55 -18.51
N GLY A 348 25.91 3.81 -17.52
CA GLY A 348 26.34 3.84 -16.12
C GLY A 348 26.02 5.17 -15.41
N LYS A 349 25.43 6.15 -16.10
CA LYS A 349 25.03 7.44 -15.50
C LYS A 349 23.75 7.33 -14.68
N VAL A 350 22.81 6.49 -15.12
CA VAL A 350 21.63 6.16 -14.34
C VAL A 350 22.04 5.57 -12.98
N LEU A 351 22.96 4.59 -12.97
CA LEU A 351 23.54 4.04 -11.74
C LEU A 351 24.25 5.09 -10.87
N GLN A 352 24.90 6.10 -11.46
CA GLN A 352 25.53 7.18 -10.69
C GLN A 352 24.47 8.02 -9.97
N PHE A 353 23.39 8.41 -10.65
CA PHE A 353 22.30 9.16 -10.03
C PHE A 353 21.56 8.32 -8.98
N TYR A 354 21.27 7.06 -9.29
CA TYR A 354 20.66 6.13 -8.33
C TYR A 354 21.47 5.97 -7.03
N ASN A 355 22.80 6.02 -7.08
CA ASN A 355 23.64 5.88 -5.87
C ASN A 355 23.85 7.18 -5.10
N HIS A 356 23.69 8.34 -5.74
CA HIS A 356 24.15 9.62 -5.19
C HIS A 356 23.07 10.68 -5.06
N ASN A 357 21.91 10.45 -5.70
CA ASN A 357 20.78 11.37 -5.75
C ASN A 357 19.53 10.67 -5.20
N PHE A 358 19.27 9.42 -5.57
CA PHE A 358 18.16 8.65 -4.98
C PHE A 358 18.49 8.17 -3.54
N PRO A 359 17.78 8.66 -2.50
CA PRO A 359 18.05 8.33 -1.09
C PRO A 359 17.94 6.83 -0.80
N ASP A 360 18.77 6.32 0.12
CA ASP A 360 18.72 4.90 0.50
C ASP A 360 17.40 4.52 1.19
N GLU A 361 16.79 5.44 1.95
CA GLU A 361 15.49 5.23 2.60
C GLU A 361 14.30 5.16 1.63
N ARG A 362 14.52 5.44 0.34
CA ARG A 362 13.51 5.39 -0.72
C ARG A 362 13.64 4.15 -1.59
N LYS A 363 14.78 3.47 -1.56
CA LYS A 363 15.02 2.25 -2.33
C LYS A 363 14.26 1.11 -1.69
N GLY A 364 13.48 0.38 -2.47
CA GLY A 364 12.50 -0.58 -1.97
C GLY A 364 11.09 -0.03 -2.12
N SER A 365 10.87 1.23 -1.73
CA SER A 365 9.51 1.80 -1.67
C SER A 365 9.16 2.80 -2.80
N PHE A 366 10.15 3.47 -3.40
CA PHE A 366 9.95 4.46 -4.46
C PHE A 366 10.55 4.00 -5.78
N ARG A 367 9.89 4.38 -6.88
CA ARG A 367 10.44 4.30 -8.23
C ARG A 367 11.17 5.60 -8.56
N TYR A 368 12.39 5.53 -9.08
CA TYR A 368 13.19 6.71 -9.38
C TYR A 368 12.93 7.24 -10.79
N VAL A 369 12.44 8.47 -10.90
CA VAL A 369 12.07 9.13 -12.15
C VAL A 369 13.09 10.23 -12.47
N ILE A 370 13.79 10.10 -13.59
CA ILE A 370 14.79 11.06 -14.05
C ILE A 370 14.27 11.81 -15.28
N MET A 371 14.01 13.10 -15.13
CA MET A 371 13.58 13.93 -16.25
C MET A 371 14.76 14.37 -17.14
N TYR A 372 14.70 13.98 -18.40
CA TYR A 372 15.81 13.98 -19.35
C TYR A 372 15.48 14.71 -20.67
N TYR A 373 16.49 14.97 -21.51
CA TYR A 373 16.35 15.76 -22.75
C TYR A 373 16.21 14.96 -24.04
N ALA A 374 16.37 13.64 -24.04
CA ALA A 374 16.25 12.81 -25.24
C ALA A 374 15.03 11.88 -25.17
N SER A 375 15.17 10.61 -25.53
CA SER A 375 14.12 9.59 -25.42
C SER A 375 14.04 9.06 -23.99
N GLY A 376 12.87 8.57 -23.60
CA GLY A 376 12.69 7.84 -22.34
C GLY A 376 12.99 6.35 -22.48
N PHE A 377 13.12 5.70 -21.34
CA PHE A 377 13.19 4.25 -21.16
C PHE A 377 13.00 3.93 -19.67
N ASN A 378 12.45 2.77 -19.36
CA ASN A 378 12.54 2.13 -18.05
C ASN A 378 13.66 1.09 -18.11
N HIS A 379 14.58 1.10 -17.15
CA HIS A 379 15.66 0.12 -17.09
C HIS A 379 16.26 0.02 -15.69
N PRO A 380 16.68 -1.18 -15.25
CA PRO A 380 17.32 -1.35 -13.95
C PRO A 380 18.56 -0.47 -13.75
N ALA A 381 18.65 0.20 -12.61
CA ALA A 381 19.91 0.82 -12.19
C ALA A 381 20.84 -0.17 -11.50
N LYS A 382 20.28 -1.05 -10.65
CA LYS A 382 20.99 -2.14 -9.96
C LYS A 382 20.19 -3.43 -10.10
N GLY A 383 20.90 -4.55 -10.12
CA GLY A 383 20.27 -5.86 -10.28
C GLY A 383 19.51 -5.95 -11.60
N ASN A 384 18.38 -6.65 -11.59
CA ASN A 384 17.48 -6.77 -12.74
C ASN A 384 16.06 -6.30 -12.39
N ILE A 385 15.95 -5.20 -11.64
CA ILE A 385 14.69 -4.69 -11.09
C ILE A 385 14.33 -3.39 -11.81
N TYR A 386 13.10 -3.28 -12.32
CA TYR A 386 12.65 -2.16 -13.18
C TYR A 386 12.12 -0.97 -12.35
N ASP A 387 12.95 -0.48 -11.43
CA ASP A 387 12.65 0.58 -10.46
C ASP A 387 13.06 1.99 -10.92
N VAL A 388 13.65 2.14 -12.12
CA VAL A 388 14.11 3.44 -12.64
C VAL A 388 13.52 3.77 -14.00
N MET A 389 12.92 4.96 -14.08
CA MET A 389 12.31 5.52 -15.29
C MET A 389 13.07 6.78 -15.72
N VAL A 390 13.43 6.85 -17.00
CA VAL A 390 13.97 8.06 -17.61
C VAL A 390 12.89 8.65 -18.50
N ILE A 391 12.44 9.88 -18.22
CA ILE A 391 11.37 10.53 -18.99
C ILE A 391 11.95 11.66 -19.83
N GLY A 392 11.96 11.46 -21.14
CA GLY A 392 12.63 12.35 -22.08
C GLY A 392 11.70 13.29 -22.85
N TYR A 393 12.00 14.60 -22.84
CA TYR A 393 11.39 15.52 -23.81
C TYR A 393 12.30 16.64 -24.33
N LYS A 394 12.02 17.07 -25.56
CA LYS A 394 12.75 18.13 -26.26
C LYS A 394 11.95 19.43 -26.26
N ASN A 395 12.58 20.52 -25.81
CA ASN A 395 11.97 21.85 -25.67
C ASN A 395 12.38 22.85 -26.77
N LYS A 396 13.30 22.50 -27.67
CA LYS A 396 13.72 23.39 -28.76
C LYS A 396 12.63 23.46 -29.83
N ILE A 397 12.36 24.66 -30.35
CA ILE A 397 11.34 24.92 -31.37
C ILE A 397 11.46 23.97 -32.58
N LYS A 398 12.69 23.73 -33.06
CA LYS A 398 12.93 22.80 -34.18
C LYS A 398 12.44 21.37 -33.90
N ASP A 399 12.57 20.90 -32.66
CA ASP A 399 12.22 19.54 -32.26
C ASP A 399 10.70 19.45 -32.03
N ILE A 400 10.08 20.52 -31.51
CA ILE A 400 8.62 20.66 -31.40
C ILE A 400 7.98 20.65 -32.79
N LEU A 401 8.52 21.42 -33.75
CA LEU A 401 8.03 21.43 -35.13
C LEU A 401 8.23 20.09 -35.82
N LYS A 402 9.36 19.41 -35.58
CA LYS A 402 9.58 18.04 -36.07
C LYS A 402 8.52 17.09 -35.50
N ALA A 403 8.25 17.17 -34.20
CA ALA A 403 7.26 16.32 -33.57
C ALA A 403 5.85 16.54 -34.16
N TRP A 404 5.49 17.79 -34.46
CA TRP A 404 4.23 18.09 -35.12
C TRP A 404 4.15 17.55 -36.55
N LEU A 405 5.21 17.71 -37.35
CA LEU A 405 5.19 17.28 -38.74
C LEU A 405 5.21 15.75 -38.89
N VAL A 406 6.00 15.07 -38.04
CA VAL A 406 6.24 13.62 -38.10
C VAL A 406 5.18 12.86 -37.31
N TYR A 407 5.00 13.18 -36.03
CA TYR A 407 4.14 12.43 -35.09
C TYR A 407 2.77 13.08 -34.90
N LYS A 408 2.45 14.15 -35.65
CA LYS A 408 1.15 14.87 -35.61
C LYS A 408 0.75 15.47 -34.26
N ILE A 409 1.68 15.52 -33.29
CA ILE A 409 1.48 16.16 -31.99
C ILE A 409 1.39 17.69 -32.18
N PRO A 410 0.26 18.35 -31.87
CA PRO A 410 0.15 19.80 -32.01
C PRO A 410 1.20 20.54 -31.17
N PRO A 411 1.86 21.59 -31.70
CA PRO A 411 2.94 22.33 -31.03
C PRO A 411 2.37 23.30 -29.98
N THR A 412 1.58 22.77 -29.05
CA THR A 412 0.83 23.50 -28.03
C THR A 412 1.27 23.04 -26.65
N GLY A 413 1.08 23.89 -25.63
CA GLY A 413 1.33 23.48 -24.25
C GLY A 413 0.59 22.20 -23.87
N ARG A 414 -0.69 22.07 -24.26
CA ARG A 414 -1.51 20.86 -24.07
C ARG A 414 -0.85 19.63 -24.67
N GLY A 415 -0.49 19.70 -25.96
CA GLY A 415 0.14 18.58 -26.67
C GLY A 415 1.46 18.13 -26.03
N GLN A 416 2.22 19.06 -25.45
CA GLN A 416 3.44 18.73 -24.70
C GLN A 416 3.15 18.02 -23.38
N ARG A 417 2.12 18.43 -22.63
CA ARG A 417 1.71 17.74 -21.39
C ARG A 417 1.24 16.33 -21.68
N ILE A 418 0.35 16.17 -22.67
CA ILE A 418 -0.13 14.83 -23.07
C ILE A 418 1.06 13.96 -23.46
N LYS A 419 1.95 14.45 -24.32
CA LYS A 419 3.14 13.69 -24.71
C LYS A 419 3.97 13.24 -23.50
N VAL A 420 4.29 14.15 -22.57
CA VAL A 420 5.12 13.82 -21.41
C VAL A 420 4.39 12.87 -20.46
N ALA A 421 3.10 13.09 -20.23
CA ALA A 421 2.27 12.19 -19.43
C ALA A 421 2.15 10.79 -20.06
N SER A 422 1.98 10.70 -21.39
CA SER A 422 1.93 9.41 -22.10
C SER A 422 3.26 8.69 -22.03
N THR A 423 4.39 9.41 -22.10
CA THR A 423 5.72 8.80 -21.90
C THR A 423 5.94 8.37 -20.46
N LEU A 424 5.56 9.19 -19.47
CA LEU A 424 5.62 8.79 -18.06
C LEU A 424 4.79 7.53 -17.79
N MET A 425 3.55 7.50 -18.27
CA MET A 425 2.66 6.35 -18.11
C MET A 425 3.17 5.12 -18.87
N HIS A 426 3.79 5.29 -20.04
CA HIS A 426 4.46 4.21 -20.77
C HIS A 426 5.59 3.59 -19.93
N GLU A 427 6.55 4.39 -19.47
CA GLU A 427 7.68 3.86 -18.69
C GLU A 427 7.24 3.29 -17.34
N LEU A 428 6.19 3.87 -16.73
CA LEU A 428 5.59 3.35 -15.51
C LEU A 428 4.96 1.97 -15.76
N GLY A 429 4.38 1.72 -16.95
CA GLY A 429 3.81 0.42 -17.34
C GLY A 429 4.81 -0.73 -17.24
N HIS A 430 6.08 -0.47 -17.57
CA HIS A 430 7.17 -1.44 -17.38
C HIS A 430 7.47 -1.71 -15.90
N SER A 431 7.38 -0.70 -15.04
CA SER A 431 7.56 -0.86 -13.58
C SER A 431 6.40 -1.56 -12.88
N VAL A 432 5.28 -1.78 -13.58
CA VAL A 432 4.09 -2.48 -13.07
C VAL A 432 3.77 -3.74 -13.89
N GLY A 433 4.79 -4.32 -14.55
CA GLY A 433 4.74 -5.68 -15.08
C GLY A 433 4.41 -5.83 -16.57
N ILE A 434 4.17 -4.73 -17.30
CA ILE A 434 3.93 -4.82 -18.75
C ILE A 434 5.22 -4.58 -19.51
N SER A 435 5.66 -5.57 -20.26
CA SER A 435 6.89 -5.53 -21.04
C SER A 435 6.70 -6.21 -22.39
N PRO A 436 7.62 -6.05 -23.35
CA PRO A 436 7.48 -6.65 -24.67
C PRO A 436 7.45 -8.18 -24.68
N TRP A 437 8.01 -8.80 -23.64
CA TRP A 437 7.99 -10.24 -23.40
C TRP A 437 6.81 -10.73 -22.57
N THR A 438 6.00 -9.83 -22.00
CA THR A 438 4.69 -10.20 -21.44
C THR A 438 3.57 -10.00 -22.47
N PHE A 439 3.73 -9.02 -23.38
CA PHE A 439 2.82 -8.84 -24.51
C PHE A 439 3.54 -8.27 -25.76
N GLU A 440 3.46 -8.98 -26.89
CA GLU A 440 4.21 -8.63 -28.13
C GLU A 440 3.87 -7.25 -28.70
N GLY A 441 2.68 -6.71 -28.41
CA GLY A 441 2.29 -5.38 -28.86
C GLY A 441 3.05 -4.25 -28.14
N CYS A 442 3.55 -4.50 -26.93
CA CYS A 442 4.34 -3.56 -26.14
C CYS A 442 5.71 -3.33 -26.79
N ASP A 443 6.11 -2.07 -26.92
CA ASP A 443 7.33 -1.60 -27.62
C ASP A 443 7.54 -2.12 -29.05
N ASN A 444 6.49 -2.61 -29.70
CA ASN A 444 6.63 -3.18 -31.02
C ASN A 444 6.86 -2.09 -32.08
N ILE A 445 8.05 -2.09 -32.66
CA ILE A 445 8.48 -1.10 -33.66
C ILE A 445 8.54 -1.67 -35.09
N SER A 446 7.97 -2.86 -35.32
CA SER A 446 8.06 -3.56 -36.62
C SER A 446 7.44 -2.78 -37.80
N PHE A 447 6.58 -1.80 -37.52
CA PHE A 447 5.97 -0.91 -38.52
C PHE A 447 6.96 0.01 -39.24
N TYR A 448 8.11 0.33 -38.64
CA TYR A 448 9.09 1.26 -39.25
C TYR A 448 9.80 0.72 -40.49
N SER A 449 9.75 -0.60 -40.74
CA SER A 449 10.57 -1.24 -41.76
C SER A 449 10.16 -0.91 -43.20
N SER A 450 8.86 -0.72 -43.48
CA SER A 450 8.35 -0.32 -44.81
C SER A 450 6.86 0.07 -44.75
N LYS A 451 6.34 0.71 -45.80
CA LYS A 451 4.88 0.97 -45.94
C LYS A 451 4.02 -0.30 -45.92
N GLN A 452 4.57 -1.42 -46.39
CA GLN A 452 3.86 -2.71 -46.34
C GLN A 452 3.81 -3.23 -44.90
N ALA A 453 4.90 -3.04 -44.14
CA ALA A 453 4.93 -3.39 -42.72
C ALA A 453 3.99 -2.50 -41.91
N GLU A 454 3.98 -1.19 -42.15
CA GLU A 454 3.02 -0.26 -41.56
C GLU A 454 1.56 -0.68 -41.82
N ALA A 455 1.21 -0.98 -43.08
CA ALA A 455 -0.15 -1.44 -43.42
C ALA A 455 -0.52 -2.82 -42.85
N LYS A 456 0.47 -3.67 -42.56
CA LYS A 456 0.27 -4.94 -41.86
C LYS A 456 0.10 -4.69 -40.35
N TYR A 457 0.94 -3.83 -39.79
CA TYR A 457 0.91 -3.44 -38.39
C TYR A 457 -0.44 -2.84 -38.03
N ASP A 458 -0.93 -1.88 -38.82
CA ASP A 458 -2.25 -1.26 -38.66
C ASP A 458 -3.40 -2.28 -38.51
N LYS A 459 -3.30 -3.44 -39.19
CA LYS A 459 -4.28 -4.53 -39.13
C LYS A 459 -4.02 -5.56 -38.02
N THR A 460 -2.86 -5.50 -37.37
CA THR A 460 -2.41 -6.39 -36.31
C THR A 460 -2.17 -5.56 -35.05
N TRP A 461 -0.92 -5.30 -34.67
CA TRP A 461 -0.54 -4.56 -33.47
C TRP A 461 -0.99 -3.08 -33.43
N GLY A 462 -1.45 -2.51 -34.54
CA GLY A 462 -2.14 -1.22 -34.56
C GLY A 462 -3.50 -1.23 -33.87
N GLN A 463 -4.06 -2.43 -33.60
CA GLN A 463 -5.25 -2.63 -32.77
C GLN A 463 -4.95 -2.50 -31.27
N TYR A 464 -3.68 -2.60 -30.84
CA TYR A 464 -3.28 -2.39 -29.46
C TYR A 464 -3.26 -0.90 -29.13
N TYR A 465 -4.40 -0.34 -28.75
CA TYR A 465 -4.55 1.09 -28.51
C TYR A 465 -4.17 1.45 -27.07
N SER A 466 -2.86 1.55 -26.82
CA SER A 466 -2.25 1.78 -25.51
C SER A 466 -1.11 2.80 -25.62
N VAL A 467 -0.79 3.49 -24.52
CA VAL A 467 0.47 4.26 -24.44
C VAL A 467 1.70 3.35 -24.55
N LEU A 468 1.57 2.05 -24.32
CA LEU A 468 2.64 1.04 -24.46
C LEU A 468 2.98 0.67 -25.91
N ASN A 469 2.21 1.18 -26.88
CA ASN A 469 2.45 0.93 -28.31
C ASN A 469 3.01 2.19 -28.98
N TYR A 470 4.22 2.11 -29.54
CA TYR A 470 4.86 3.23 -30.25
C TYR A 470 4.08 3.77 -31.45
N TYR A 471 3.15 2.97 -32.01
CA TYR A 471 2.27 3.41 -33.09
C TYR A 471 1.19 4.39 -32.60
N THR A 472 0.78 4.31 -31.33
CA THR A 472 -0.36 5.07 -30.76
C THR A 472 0.03 6.02 -29.62
N ILE A 473 1.16 5.83 -28.94
CA ILE A 473 1.63 6.63 -27.78
C ILE A 473 1.59 8.15 -28.01
N TYR A 474 1.76 8.60 -29.25
CA TYR A 474 1.76 10.02 -29.61
C TYR A 474 0.42 10.56 -30.14
N ASP A 475 -0.64 9.76 -30.13
CA ASP A 475 -1.99 10.25 -30.36
C ASP A 475 -2.41 11.16 -29.20
N THR A 476 -2.71 12.42 -29.49
CA THR A 476 -3.14 13.39 -28.47
C THR A 476 -4.57 13.20 -27.95
N ASN A 477 -5.21 12.11 -28.35
CA ASN A 477 -6.47 11.58 -27.81
C ASN A 477 -6.24 10.30 -26.98
N LEU A 478 -5.00 9.89 -26.76
CA LEU A 478 -4.62 8.73 -25.94
C LEU A 478 -3.69 9.13 -24.80
N LEU A 479 -4.13 8.88 -23.58
CA LEU A 479 -3.34 8.91 -22.35
C LEU A 479 -3.94 7.84 -21.42
N ASP A 480 -3.78 6.58 -21.82
CA ASP A 480 -4.39 5.44 -21.16
C ASP A 480 -3.67 4.16 -21.60
N TYR A 481 -3.76 3.10 -20.78
CA TYR A 481 -3.42 1.77 -21.25
C TYR A 481 -4.58 1.17 -22.07
N SER A 482 -4.33 0.04 -22.73
CA SER A 482 -5.40 -0.62 -23.46
C SER A 482 -6.42 -1.24 -22.52
N HIS A 483 -7.68 -1.10 -22.88
CA HIS A 483 -8.82 -1.76 -22.22
C HIS A 483 -9.22 -3.07 -22.92
N GLY A 484 -8.39 -3.57 -23.86
CA GLY A 484 -8.65 -4.82 -24.59
C GLY A 484 -9.86 -4.79 -25.53
N LYS A 485 -10.33 -3.59 -25.93
CA LYS A 485 -11.58 -3.42 -26.68
C LYS A 485 -11.54 -4.03 -28.07
N ASN A 486 -10.36 -4.17 -28.68
CA ASN A 486 -10.21 -4.79 -29.99
C ASN A 486 -10.01 -6.32 -29.91
N GLY A 487 -9.79 -6.85 -28.70
CA GLY A 487 -9.71 -8.28 -28.40
C GLY A 487 -8.43 -8.98 -28.88
N PRO A 488 -8.24 -10.24 -28.49
CA PRO A 488 -7.06 -11.02 -28.84
C PRO A 488 -7.02 -11.37 -30.34
N PRO A 489 -5.83 -11.63 -30.91
CA PRO A 489 -4.54 -11.71 -30.21
C PRO A 489 -3.77 -10.38 -30.15
N TYR A 490 -4.28 -9.32 -30.80
CA TYR A 490 -3.51 -8.09 -31.03
C TYR A 490 -3.86 -6.94 -30.09
N ASP A 491 -4.70 -7.20 -29.10
CA ASP A 491 -5.06 -6.26 -28.05
C ASP A 491 -5.35 -7.03 -26.76
N GLN A 492 -4.93 -6.47 -25.63
CA GLN A 492 -5.18 -7.01 -24.29
C GLN A 492 -5.69 -5.89 -23.38
N ASN A 493 -6.35 -6.25 -22.28
CA ASN A 493 -6.65 -5.27 -21.24
C ASN A 493 -5.45 -5.13 -20.32
N ASP A 494 -4.59 -4.15 -20.59
CA ASP A 494 -3.37 -3.88 -19.85
C ASP A 494 -3.65 -3.66 -18.35
N TRP A 495 -4.75 -2.96 -18.01
CA TRP A 495 -5.14 -2.73 -16.62
C TRP A 495 -5.43 -4.02 -15.84
N LEU A 496 -5.84 -5.09 -16.53
CA LEU A 496 -6.05 -6.42 -15.93
C LEU A 496 -4.79 -7.30 -15.96
N ASN A 497 -3.67 -6.77 -16.43
CA ASN A 497 -2.38 -7.44 -16.49
C ASN A 497 -1.30 -6.69 -15.68
N LEU A 498 -1.72 -5.76 -14.81
CA LEU A 498 -0.80 -5.08 -13.92
C LEU A 498 -0.37 -6.00 -12.77
N PHE A 499 0.90 -5.90 -12.43
CA PHE A 499 1.46 -6.38 -11.18
C PHE A 499 2.23 -5.21 -10.57
N VAL A 500 1.58 -4.45 -9.67
CA VAL A 500 2.11 -3.18 -9.14
C VAL A 500 3.48 -3.42 -8.49
N ALA A 501 3.62 -4.50 -7.73
CA ALA A 501 4.85 -4.89 -7.06
C ALA A 501 6.05 -5.20 -7.99
N SER A 502 5.87 -5.28 -9.32
CA SER A 502 6.94 -5.65 -10.29
C SER A 502 8.27 -4.90 -10.09
N PHE A 503 8.24 -3.67 -9.58
CA PHE A 503 9.43 -2.86 -9.29
C PHE A 503 10.28 -3.34 -8.11
N GLN A 504 9.85 -4.37 -7.38
CA GLN A 504 10.65 -5.06 -6.37
C GLN A 504 11.13 -6.45 -6.83
N TYR A 505 10.55 -6.98 -7.90
CA TYR A 505 10.87 -8.32 -8.40
C TYR A 505 11.90 -8.26 -9.53
N PRO A 506 12.89 -9.18 -9.56
CA PRO A 506 13.79 -9.32 -10.70
C PRO A 506 13.02 -9.73 -11.97
N ALA A 507 13.24 -9.00 -13.06
CA ALA A 507 12.68 -9.34 -14.38
C ALA A 507 13.07 -10.76 -14.82
N GLU A 508 12.12 -11.43 -15.47
CA GLU A 508 12.25 -12.81 -15.97
C GLU A 508 13.25 -12.96 -17.14
N LEU A 509 13.69 -11.84 -17.70
CA LEU A 509 14.75 -11.76 -18.69
C LEU A 509 15.67 -10.56 -18.43
N ILE A 510 16.86 -10.62 -19.03
CA ILE A 510 17.83 -9.53 -19.01
C ILE A 510 17.79 -8.82 -20.37
N GLU A 511 17.49 -7.53 -20.36
CA GLU A 511 17.54 -6.68 -21.54
C GLU A 511 18.99 -6.25 -21.83
N GLU A 512 19.56 -6.74 -22.93
CA GLU A 512 20.91 -6.38 -23.38
C GLU A 512 20.90 -5.09 -24.23
N ILE A 513 22.06 -4.42 -24.40
CA ILE A 513 22.26 -3.19 -25.21
C ILE A 513 21.61 -3.22 -26.62
N TYR A 514 21.39 -4.42 -27.18
CA TYR A 514 20.79 -4.63 -28.50
C TYR A 514 19.58 -5.57 -28.45
N PHE A 515 18.79 -5.50 -27.39
CA PHE A 515 17.58 -6.28 -27.25
C PHE A 515 16.60 -5.97 -28.40
N GLU A 516 16.06 -7.01 -29.02
CA GLU A 516 15.00 -6.91 -30.02
C GLU A 516 13.72 -7.51 -29.44
N PRO A 517 12.70 -6.68 -29.15
CA PRO A 517 11.37 -7.15 -28.77
C PRO A 517 10.79 -8.17 -29.77
N PRO A 518 9.97 -9.14 -29.33
CA PRO A 518 9.42 -9.28 -27.96
C PRO A 518 10.32 -10.05 -26.99
N GLY A 519 11.35 -10.78 -27.45
CA GLY A 519 12.27 -11.51 -26.58
C GLY A 519 11.69 -12.69 -25.80
N PHE A 520 10.52 -13.22 -26.17
CA PHE A 520 9.89 -14.40 -25.52
C PHE A 520 10.82 -15.62 -25.43
N ASP A 521 11.73 -15.79 -26.39
CA ASP A 521 12.71 -16.88 -26.42
C ASP A 521 13.81 -16.75 -25.37
N LYS A 522 13.96 -15.56 -24.76
CA LYS A 522 14.92 -15.26 -23.70
C LYS A 522 14.32 -15.33 -22.29
N VAL A 523 13.00 -15.43 -22.17
CA VAL A 523 12.31 -15.57 -20.89
C VAL A 523 12.72 -16.88 -20.22
N ILE A 524 13.19 -16.78 -18.97
CA ILE A 524 13.43 -17.97 -18.14
C ILE A 524 12.17 -18.23 -17.34
N TYR A 525 11.33 -19.14 -17.83
CA TYR A 525 10.22 -19.68 -17.06
C TYR A 525 10.79 -20.60 -15.96
N GLY A 526 11.04 -20.04 -14.79
CA GLY A 526 11.26 -20.80 -13.55
C GLY A 526 9.97 -20.91 -12.76
N GLU A 527 9.84 -21.96 -11.95
CA GLU A 527 8.99 -21.83 -10.76
C GLU A 527 9.64 -20.71 -9.93
N THR A 528 8.93 -19.62 -9.63
CA THR A 528 9.35 -18.72 -8.56
C THR A 528 9.44 -19.61 -7.33
N GLU A 529 10.65 -19.82 -6.79
CA GLU A 529 10.82 -20.63 -5.58
C GLU A 529 10.00 -19.95 -4.49
N THR A 530 8.85 -20.53 -4.15
CA THR A 530 8.00 -20.10 -3.02
C THR A 530 8.54 -20.62 -1.70
N GLY A 531 9.83 -20.96 -1.65
CA GLY A 531 10.47 -21.52 -0.47
C GLY A 531 10.54 -20.48 0.64
N ILE A 532 9.70 -20.63 1.66
CA ILE A 532 9.77 -19.82 2.88
C ILE A 532 10.66 -20.55 3.88
N THR A 533 11.67 -19.86 4.39
CA THR A 533 12.63 -20.46 5.33
C THR A 533 11.90 -20.93 6.59
N GLY A 534 12.05 -22.22 6.92
CA GLY A 534 11.41 -22.82 8.11
C GLY A 534 9.97 -23.30 7.89
N TYR A 535 9.41 -23.15 6.69
CA TYR A 535 8.08 -23.63 6.36
C TYR A 535 8.08 -24.58 5.15
N SER A 536 7.06 -25.42 5.10
CA SER A 536 6.81 -26.37 4.01
C SER A 536 5.42 -26.17 3.42
N TYR A 537 5.30 -26.27 2.10
CA TYR A 537 4.01 -26.16 1.41
C TYR A 537 3.01 -27.21 1.90
N ASP A 538 1.77 -26.80 2.18
CA ASP A 538 0.68 -27.68 2.61
C ASP A 538 -0.50 -27.61 1.63
N ALA A 539 -0.71 -28.71 0.88
CA ALA A 539 -1.77 -28.80 -0.12
C ALA A 539 -3.19 -28.78 0.47
N GLU A 540 -3.39 -29.38 1.65
CA GLU A 540 -4.72 -29.47 2.26
C GLU A 540 -5.15 -28.10 2.80
N LEU A 541 -4.24 -27.39 3.47
CA LEU A 541 -4.49 -26.01 3.90
C LEU A 541 -4.69 -25.07 2.72
N THR A 542 -3.91 -25.24 1.65
CA THR A 542 -4.08 -24.48 0.40
C THR A 542 -5.48 -24.67 -0.21
N GLU A 543 -5.97 -25.91 -0.34
CA GLU A 543 -7.33 -26.15 -0.83
C GLU A 543 -8.43 -25.57 0.09
N ARG A 544 -8.14 -25.42 1.38
CA ARG A 544 -9.07 -24.80 2.34
C ARG A 544 -9.11 -23.29 2.18
N ILE A 545 -7.95 -22.63 2.09
CA ILE A 545 -7.92 -21.17 1.93
C ILE A 545 -8.52 -20.75 0.58
N ILE A 546 -8.25 -21.48 -0.50
CA ILE A 546 -8.85 -21.21 -1.82
C ILE A 546 -10.39 -21.29 -1.75
N ARG A 547 -10.93 -22.27 -1.02
CA ARG A 547 -12.39 -22.39 -0.84
C ARG A 547 -12.97 -21.26 0.03
N TYR A 548 -12.20 -20.79 1.01
CA TYR A 548 -12.60 -19.70 1.89
C TYR A 548 -12.62 -18.36 1.15
N MET A 549 -11.53 -18.03 0.44
CA MET A 549 -11.39 -16.79 -0.33
C MET A 549 -12.34 -16.76 -1.54
N GLY A 550 -12.58 -17.91 -2.19
CA GLY A 550 -13.50 -17.99 -3.32
C GLY A 550 -13.01 -17.18 -4.51
N GLU A 551 -13.78 -16.16 -4.92
CA GLU A 551 -13.41 -15.23 -6.01
C GLU A 551 -12.85 -13.90 -5.47
N TRP A 552 -12.72 -13.74 -4.15
CA TRP A 552 -12.17 -12.52 -3.56
C TRP A 552 -10.67 -12.39 -3.90
N SER A 553 -10.25 -11.15 -4.13
CA SER A 553 -8.87 -10.78 -4.42
C SER A 553 -8.56 -9.43 -3.76
N PRO A 554 -7.37 -9.26 -3.15
CA PRO A 554 -6.94 -7.96 -2.64
C PRO A 554 -6.74 -6.93 -3.77
N VAL A 555 -6.53 -7.40 -5.01
CA VAL A 555 -6.28 -6.57 -6.20
C VAL A 555 -7.41 -6.67 -7.23
N ASP A 556 -8.66 -6.77 -6.76
CA ASP A 556 -9.85 -6.79 -7.61
C ASP A 556 -9.82 -5.63 -8.62
N PRO A 557 -10.11 -5.86 -9.92
CA PRO A 557 -10.73 -7.07 -10.51
C PRO A 557 -9.75 -8.14 -11.01
N ILE A 558 -8.46 -8.04 -10.71
CA ILE A 558 -7.48 -9.09 -11.04
C ILE A 558 -7.68 -10.25 -10.06
N LYS A 559 -7.77 -11.48 -10.55
CA LYS A 559 -7.93 -12.66 -9.70
C LYS A 559 -6.66 -12.95 -8.91
N ALA A 560 -6.79 -13.61 -7.77
CA ALA A 560 -5.66 -14.01 -6.94
C ALA A 560 -5.55 -15.54 -6.83
N ASN A 561 -4.32 -16.02 -6.88
CA ASN A 561 -3.91 -17.36 -6.52
C ASN A 561 -3.45 -17.37 -5.06
N TRP A 562 -3.71 -18.48 -4.35
CA TRP A 562 -3.46 -18.61 -2.92
C TRP A 562 -2.71 -19.90 -2.63
N ILE A 563 -1.70 -19.84 -1.75
CA ILE A 563 -1.00 -21.01 -1.22
C ILE A 563 -0.75 -20.85 0.27
N VAL A 564 -0.67 -21.97 0.99
CA VAL A 564 -0.39 -21.99 2.42
C VAL A 564 0.87 -22.80 2.70
N PHE A 565 1.72 -22.22 3.54
CA PHE A 565 2.90 -22.83 4.09
C PHE A 565 2.68 -23.13 5.57
N LYS A 566 3.15 -24.29 6.01
CA LYS A 566 3.07 -24.76 7.40
C LYS A 566 4.46 -24.86 7.99
N LEU A 567 4.61 -24.35 9.22
CA LEU A 567 5.86 -24.36 9.95
C LEU A 567 6.40 -25.79 10.11
N GLU A 568 7.68 -26.00 9.79
CA GLU A 568 8.31 -27.33 9.83
C GLU A 568 8.58 -27.78 11.27
N ASP A 569 9.08 -26.87 12.12
CA ASP A 569 9.50 -27.16 13.48
C ASP A 569 9.34 -25.93 14.40
N LYS A 570 8.28 -25.92 15.21
CA LYS A 570 8.00 -24.87 16.22
C LYS A 570 9.02 -24.88 17.38
N ASP A 571 9.69 -26.01 17.65
CA ASP A 571 10.72 -26.06 18.70
C ASP A 571 11.99 -25.31 18.28
N ILE A 572 12.24 -25.20 16.96
CA ILE A 572 13.37 -24.44 16.40
C ILE A 572 13.01 -22.95 16.25
N ASN A 573 11.79 -22.65 15.81
CA ASN A 573 11.30 -21.29 15.60
C ASN A 573 10.07 -21.01 16.48
N PRO A 574 10.27 -20.75 17.79
CA PRO A 574 9.16 -20.63 18.74
C PRO A 574 8.27 -19.40 18.50
N ASP A 575 8.84 -18.34 17.91
CA ASP A 575 8.15 -17.07 17.68
C ASP A 575 7.40 -17.05 16.34
N TYR A 576 7.63 -18.03 15.46
CA TYR A 576 6.99 -18.12 14.15
C TYR A 576 5.57 -18.64 14.27
N LYS A 577 4.63 -18.08 13.49
CA LYS A 577 3.26 -18.60 13.41
C LYS A 577 3.21 -19.98 12.74
N ASP A 578 2.20 -20.78 13.07
CA ASP A 578 2.05 -22.12 12.51
C ASP A 578 1.88 -22.13 10.98
N ILE A 579 1.31 -21.06 10.41
CA ILE A 579 1.08 -20.91 8.97
C ILE A 579 1.44 -19.54 8.43
N LYS A 580 1.83 -19.52 7.15
CA LYS A 580 1.93 -18.33 6.30
C LYS A 580 1.07 -18.51 5.06
N ILE A 581 0.31 -17.48 4.71
CA ILE A 581 -0.61 -17.45 3.58
C ILE A 581 -0.02 -16.52 2.53
N MET A 582 0.30 -17.07 1.37
CA MET A 582 0.83 -16.29 0.24
C MET A 582 -0.25 -16.06 -0.80
N VAL A 583 -0.16 -14.91 -1.44
CA VAL A 583 -1.06 -14.48 -2.51
C VAL A 583 -0.25 -14.05 -3.74
N GLN A 584 -0.82 -14.29 -4.92
CA GLN A 584 -0.22 -13.89 -6.20
C GLN A 584 -1.32 -13.48 -7.17
N PRO A 585 -1.25 -12.32 -7.83
CA PRO A 585 -2.21 -11.98 -8.89
C PRO A 585 -2.08 -12.92 -10.09
N ASP A 586 -3.21 -13.27 -10.70
CA ASP A 586 -3.29 -14.15 -11.87
C ASP A 586 -2.92 -13.40 -13.16
N VAL A 587 -1.64 -13.01 -13.26
CA VAL A 587 -1.05 -12.31 -14.40
C VAL A 587 0.30 -12.94 -14.78
N PRO A 588 0.79 -12.78 -16.03
CA PRO A 588 1.94 -13.55 -16.53
C PRO A 588 3.26 -13.43 -15.77
N TYR A 589 3.48 -12.35 -15.02
CA TYR A 589 4.76 -11.98 -14.39
C TYR A 589 4.61 -11.70 -12.87
N ALA A 590 3.65 -12.34 -12.19
CA ALA A 590 3.41 -12.09 -10.78
C ALA A 590 4.40 -12.81 -9.86
N GLY A 591 4.83 -12.14 -8.79
CA GLY A 591 5.49 -12.73 -7.62
C GLY A 591 4.50 -13.13 -6.53
N TRP A 592 4.97 -13.87 -5.52
CA TRP A 592 4.18 -14.22 -4.34
C TRP A 592 4.47 -13.24 -3.21
N ALA A 593 3.42 -12.61 -2.68
CA ALA A 593 3.47 -11.74 -1.50
C ALA A 593 2.89 -12.48 -0.28
N GLU A 594 3.37 -12.18 0.92
CA GLU A 594 2.78 -12.71 2.14
C GLU A 594 1.55 -11.89 2.51
N TYR A 595 0.38 -12.51 2.48
CA TYR A 595 -0.90 -11.83 2.75
C TYR A 595 -1.21 -11.77 4.24
N ALA A 596 -0.97 -12.87 4.95
CA ALA A 596 -1.29 -13.03 6.36
C ALA A 596 -0.56 -14.24 6.94
N GLU A 597 -0.43 -14.25 8.26
CA GLU A 597 0.05 -15.39 9.02
C GLU A 597 -0.84 -15.66 10.24
N GLY A 598 -0.71 -16.84 10.84
CA GLY A 598 -1.57 -17.22 11.96
C GLY A 598 -1.34 -18.62 12.50
N GLU A 599 -2.15 -18.97 13.50
CA GLU A 599 -2.06 -20.24 14.20
C GLU A 599 -3.07 -21.27 13.67
N LEU A 600 -2.85 -22.55 13.96
CA LEU A 600 -3.83 -23.61 13.73
C LEU A 600 -4.47 -24.04 15.05
N ASP A 601 -5.80 -24.07 15.11
CA ASP A 601 -6.49 -24.61 16.28
C ASP A 601 -6.36 -26.14 16.38
N SER A 602 -6.91 -26.74 17.45
CA SER A 602 -6.84 -28.19 17.67
C SER A 602 -7.57 -29.04 16.62
N GLU A 603 -8.48 -28.43 15.85
CA GLU A 603 -9.20 -29.04 14.73
C GLU A 603 -8.52 -28.72 13.38
N GLY A 604 -7.43 -27.94 13.41
CA GLY A 604 -6.67 -27.49 12.26
C GLY A 604 -7.31 -26.31 11.52
N ASN A 605 -8.23 -25.55 12.13
CA ASN A 605 -8.76 -24.33 11.52
C ASN A 605 -7.78 -23.16 11.65
N PHE A 606 -7.81 -22.27 10.66
CA PHE A 606 -7.04 -21.04 10.66
C PHE A 606 -7.51 -20.13 11.80
N LYS A 607 -6.56 -19.66 12.61
CA LYS A 607 -6.76 -18.63 13.61
C LYS A 607 -5.82 -17.47 13.30
N ILE A 608 -6.33 -16.53 12.51
CA ILE A 608 -5.64 -15.27 12.16
C ILE A 608 -6.14 -14.21 13.13
N TYR A 609 -5.24 -13.36 13.62
CA TYR A 609 -5.62 -12.28 14.52
C TYR A 609 -6.62 -11.33 13.85
N SER A 610 -7.61 -10.87 14.61
CA SER A 610 -8.59 -9.89 14.16
C SER A 610 -9.05 -9.03 15.32
N GLN A 611 -8.51 -7.81 15.38
CA GLN A 611 -8.93 -6.78 16.33
C GLN A 611 -10.44 -6.55 16.28
N GLN A 612 -11.05 -6.60 15.08
CA GLN A 612 -12.49 -6.40 14.90
C GLN A 612 -13.31 -7.55 15.51
N GLU A 613 -12.84 -8.79 15.46
CA GLU A 613 -13.52 -9.92 16.11
C GLU A 613 -13.52 -9.76 17.63
N ILE A 614 -12.38 -9.38 18.21
CA ILE A 614 -12.27 -9.08 19.66
C ILE A 614 -13.24 -7.96 20.05
N ILE A 615 -13.25 -6.86 19.30
CA ILE A 615 -14.17 -5.74 19.50
C ILE A 615 -15.63 -6.22 19.44
N ASN A 616 -15.99 -7.02 18.44
CA ASN A 616 -17.36 -7.55 18.30
C ASN A 616 -17.76 -8.43 19.49
N GLU A 617 -16.84 -9.28 19.99
CA GLU A 617 -17.09 -10.11 21.16
C GLU A 617 -17.27 -9.29 22.45
N LEU A 618 -16.49 -8.23 22.64
CA LEU A 618 -16.64 -7.31 23.75
C LEU A 618 -17.97 -6.55 23.69
N TYR A 619 -18.38 -6.08 22.49
CA TYR A 619 -19.67 -5.45 22.29
C TYR A 619 -20.87 -6.36 22.58
N LEU A 620 -20.73 -7.68 22.42
CA LEU A 620 -21.78 -8.64 22.82
C LEU A 620 -21.92 -8.80 24.34
N GLN A 621 -20.93 -8.36 25.11
CA GLN A 621 -20.93 -8.42 26.58
C GLN A 621 -21.47 -7.14 27.24
N LEU A 622 -21.49 -6.02 26.49
CA LEU A 622 -22.08 -4.74 26.87
C LEU A 622 -23.60 -4.75 26.69
#